data_AF-A0A6V7M7W2-F1
#
_entry.id   AF-A0A6V7M7W2-F1
#
_cell.length_a   1.000
_cell.length_b   1.000
_cell.length_c   1.000
_cell.angle_alpha   90.00
_cell.angle_beta   90.00
_cell.angle_gamma   90.00
#
_symmetry.space_group_name_H-M   'P 1'
#
loop_
_entity.id
_entity.type
_entity.pdbx_description
1 polymer ?
#
loop_
_entity_poly.entity_id
_entity_poly.type
_entity_poly.pdbx_seq_one_letter_code
_entity_poly.pdbx_strand_id
1 'polypeptide(L)'
;EASQDPVKVETLLLKICHKKRKDVSSPIMQVSVGTSDVPINPSENQPPPKAPTISIPNESFSMSNGHVAKTYMLLLRVYCNSNNGCLINNCDLDA
;
A
#
# COMPACT_ATOMS: atom_id res chain seq x y z
N GLU A 1 26.17 9.96 -7.42
CA GLU A 1 25.04 10.28 -6.53
C GLU A 1 25.13 9.44 -5.27
N ALA A 2 24.78 10.01 -4.11
CA ALA A 2 24.70 9.23 -2.87
C ALA A 2 23.47 8.31 -2.94
N SER A 3 23.65 7.02 -2.64
CA SER A 3 22.55 6.08 -2.53
C SER A 3 21.62 6.54 -1.39
N GLN A 4 20.37 6.83 -1.72
CA GLN A 4 19.36 7.15 -0.70
C GLN A 4 18.96 5.89 0.05
N ASP A 5 18.71 6.01 1.34
CA ASP A 5 18.17 4.92 2.14
C ASP A 5 16.80 4.50 1.60
N PRO A 6 16.50 3.18 1.58
CA PRO A 6 15.21 2.69 1.10
C PRO A 6 14.05 3.20 1.99
N VAL A 7 12.88 3.36 1.37
CA VAL A 7 11.64 3.72 2.08
C VAL A 7 10.86 2.48 2.48
N LYS A 8 10.11 2.57 3.57
CA LYS A 8 9.22 1.49 4.00
C LYS A 8 7.88 1.61 3.29
N VAL A 9 7.43 0.56 2.62
CA VAL A 9 6.10 0.50 2.03
C VAL A 9 5.27 -0.55 2.75
N GLU A 10 4.23 -0.11 3.46
CA GLU A 10 3.22 -1.00 4.03
C GLU A 10 2.13 -1.26 2.99
N THR A 11 1.77 -2.53 2.82
CA THR A 11 0.60 -2.90 2.04
C THR A 11 -0.53 -3.34 2.95
N LEU A 12 -1.71 -2.75 2.75
CA LEU A 12 -2.93 -3.12 3.45
C LEU A 12 -3.97 -3.64 2.45
N LEU A 13 -4.67 -4.71 2.84
CA LEU A 13 -5.87 -5.17 2.18
C LEU A 13 -7.08 -4.55 2.87
N LEU A 14 -7.80 -3.70 2.15
CA LEU A 14 -9.06 -3.11 2.58
C LEU A 14 -10.22 -4.00 2.13
N LYS A 15 -11.05 -4.43 3.08
CA LYS A 15 -12.29 -5.18 2.84
C LYS A 15 -13.48 -4.24 3.05
N ILE A 16 -14.08 -3.78 1.96
CA ILE A 16 -15.22 -2.87 1.98
C ILE A 16 -16.49 -3.70 1.98
N CYS A 17 -17.30 -3.54 3.02
CA CYS A 17 -18.52 -4.29 3.22
C CYS A 17 -19.74 -3.64 2.57
N HIS A 18 -20.85 -4.37 2.53
CA HIS A 18 -22.12 -3.77 2.15
C HIS A 18 -22.57 -2.72 3.18
N LYS A 19 -22.90 -1.53 2.71
CA LYS A 19 -23.56 -0.51 3.52
C LYS A 19 -24.93 -1.02 3.97
N LYS A 20 -25.21 -0.99 5.28
CA LYS A 20 -26.54 -1.35 5.79
C LYS A 20 -27.49 -0.16 5.73
N ARG A 21 -28.80 -0.40 5.89
CA ARG A 21 -29.87 0.62 5.79
C ARG A 21 -29.64 1.81 6.73
N LYS A 22 -28.99 1.58 7.88
CA LYS A 22 -28.72 2.61 8.91
C LYS A 22 -27.32 3.22 8.83
N ASP A 23 -26.44 2.67 7.99
CA ASP A 23 -25.07 3.16 7.88
C ASP A 23 -25.00 4.31 6.88
N VAL A 24 -24.25 5.36 7.21
CA VAL A 24 -24.02 6.50 6.31
C VAL A 24 -23.01 6.15 5.21
N SER A 25 -22.09 5.22 5.49
CA SER A 25 -21.07 4.73 4.55
C SER A 25 -20.86 3.21 4.66
N SER A 26 -20.24 2.61 3.64
CA SER A 26 -19.86 1.20 3.70
C SER A 26 -18.78 0.96 4.75
N PRO A 27 -18.91 -0.04 5.64
CA PRO A 27 -17.86 -0.39 6.59
C PRO A 27 -16.57 -0.81 5.87
N ILE A 28 -15.42 -0.44 6.39
CA ILE A 28 -14.10 -0.80 5.84
C ILE A 28 -13.29 -1.51 6.93
N MET A 29 -12.84 -2.73 6.65
CA MET A 29 -11.87 -3.44 7.49
C MET A 29 -10.49 -3.32 6.84
N GLN A 30 -9.45 -3.02 7.62
CA GLN A 30 -8.07 -2.97 7.14
C GLN A 30 -7.30 -4.17 7.69
N VAL A 31 -6.58 -4.87 6.81
CA VAL A 31 -5.70 -5.99 7.18
C VAL A 31 -4.31 -5.66 6.67
N SER A 32 -3.31 -5.58 7.57
CA SER A 32 -1.92 -5.41 7.14
C SER A 32 -1.43 -6.70 6.51
N VAL A 33 -0.92 -6.59 5.28
CA VAL A 33 -0.40 -7.72 4.49
C VAL A 33 1.10 -7.87 4.73
N GLY A 34 1.80 -6.76 4.91
CA GLY A 34 3.24 -6.74 5.17
C GLY A 34 3.87 -5.39 4.87
N THR A 35 5.15 -5.28 5.21
CA THR A 35 5.98 -4.10 4.93
C THR A 35 7.22 -4.54 4.16
N SER A 36 7.67 -3.73 3.22
CA SER A 36 8.89 -3.97 2.45
C SER A 36 9.73 -2.70 2.36
N ASP A 37 11.06 -2.86 2.37
CA ASP A 37 11.98 -1.78 2.06
C ASP A 37 12.10 -1.66 0.53
N VAL A 38 11.82 -0.47 0.00
CA VAL A 38 11.74 -0.18 -1.44
C VAL A 38 12.80 0.87 -1.78
N PRO A 39 13.65 0.62 -2.79
CA PRO A 39 14.64 1.60 -3.24
C PRO A 39 13.93 2.84 -3.80
N ILE A 40 14.49 4.01 -3.52
CA ILE A 40 14.02 5.27 -4.12
C ILE A 40 14.63 5.40 -5.52
N ASN A 41 13.79 5.68 -6.51
CA ASN A 41 14.19 5.95 -7.90
C ASN A 41 15.18 4.91 -8.49
N PRO A 42 14.85 3.60 -8.48
CA PRO A 42 15.70 2.59 -9.11
C PRO A 42 15.88 2.89 -10.61
N SER A 43 17.04 2.54 -11.17
CA SER A 43 17.33 2.70 -12.61
C SER A 43 17.76 1.38 -13.24
N GLU A 44 17.59 1.24 -14.55
CA GLU A 44 18.05 0.03 -15.28
C GLU A 44 19.57 -0.15 -15.22
N ASN A 45 20.32 0.95 -15.12
CA ASN A 45 21.78 0.94 -14.99
C ASN A 45 22.24 0.46 -13.60
N GLN A 46 21.37 0.57 -12.59
CA GLN A 46 21.62 0.18 -11.20
C GLN A 46 20.34 -0.43 -10.61
N PRO A 47 19.97 -1.65 -11.04
CA PRO A 47 18.76 -2.28 -10.55
C PRO A 47 18.95 -2.72 -9.09
N PRO A 48 17.88 -2.73 -8.29
CA PRO A 48 17.97 -3.25 -6.94
C PRO A 48 18.30 -4.75 -6.94
N PRO A 49 19.07 -5.23 -5.94
CA PRO A 49 19.51 -6.64 -5.88
C PRO A 49 18.35 -7.62 -5.69
N LYS A 50 17.21 -7.14 -5.15
CA LYS A 50 15.97 -7.91 -5.01
C LYS A 50 14.77 -6.99 -5.19
N ALA A 51 13.81 -7.41 -6.00
CA ALA A 51 12.53 -6.70 -6.11
C ALA A 51 11.73 -6.86 -4.80
N PRO A 52 11.23 -5.77 -4.18
CA PRO A 52 10.34 -5.86 -3.04
C PRO A 52 9.08 -6.62 -3.46
N THR A 53 8.75 -7.68 -2.74
CA THR A 53 7.64 -8.56 -3.08
C THR A 53 6.83 -8.87 -1.83
N ILE A 54 5.51 -8.87 -1.99
CA ILE A 54 4.54 -9.30 -0.99
C ILE A 54 3.72 -10.45 -1.56
N SER A 55 3.25 -11.33 -0.68
CA SER A 55 2.34 -12.41 -1.05
C SER A 55 1.05 -12.26 -0.28
N ILE A 56 -0.07 -12.26 -0.99
CA ILE A 56 -1.41 -12.16 -0.39
C ILE A 56 -2.05 -13.54 -0.51
N PRO A 57 -2.27 -14.26 0.61
CA PRO A 57 -2.89 -15.57 0.56
C PRO A 57 -4.32 -15.46 0.04
N ASN A 58 -4.76 -16.45 -0.74
CA ASN A 58 -6.10 -16.46 -1.33
C ASN A 58 -7.20 -16.44 -0.26
N GLU A 59 -6.92 -17.03 0.90
CA GLU A 59 -7.79 -17.05 2.09
C GLU A 59 -8.03 -15.64 2.65
N SER A 60 -7.22 -14.65 2.28
CA SER A 60 -7.46 -13.25 2.60
C SER A 60 -8.75 -12.73 1.96
N PHE A 61 -9.21 -13.38 0.89
CA PHE A 61 -10.41 -13.07 0.14
C PHE A 61 -11.48 -14.12 0.45
N SER A 62 -12.53 -13.71 1.17
CA SER A 62 -13.68 -14.61 1.39
C SER A 62 -14.58 -14.59 0.14
N MET A 63 -14.57 -15.67 -0.63
CA MET A 63 -15.61 -15.97 -1.63
C MET A 63 -16.78 -16.76 -1.04
N SER A 64 -16.55 -17.48 0.05
CA SER A 64 -17.58 -18.26 0.73
C SER A 64 -18.51 -17.34 1.51
N ASN A 65 -19.76 -17.21 1.02
CA ASN A 65 -20.95 -16.66 1.69
C ASN A 65 -21.28 -15.17 1.40
N GLY A 66 -20.78 -14.58 0.31
CA GLY A 66 -21.45 -13.53 -0.49
C GLY A 66 -21.95 -12.23 0.16
N HIS A 67 -21.82 -12.03 1.47
CA HIS A 67 -22.59 -11.00 2.20
C HIS A 67 -21.74 -10.05 3.06
N VAL A 68 -20.43 -10.31 3.22
CA VAL A 68 -19.57 -9.50 4.11
C VAL A 68 -18.83 -8.42 3.32
N ALA A 69 -17.86 -8.76 2.47
CA ALA A 69 -17.09 -7.80 1.67
C ALA A 69 -17.56 -7.75 0.21
N LYS A 70 -17.97 -6.57 -0.26
CA LYS A 70 -18.35 -6.28 -1.65
C LYS A 70 -17.12 -6.02 -2.53
N THR A 71 -16.10 -5.39 -1.96
CA THR A 71 -14.95 -4.90 -2.70
C THR A 71 -13.69 -5.06 -1.86
N TYR A 72 -12.62 -5.49 -2.50
CA TYR A 72 -11.29 -5.53 -1.92
C TYR A 72 -10.43 -4.47 -2.61
N MET A 73 -9.66 -3.70 -1.85
CA MET A 73 -8.69 -2.74 -2.39
C MET A 73 -7.33 -2.95 -1.74
N LEU A 74 -6.26 -2.80 -2.51
CA LEU A 74 -4.91 -2.71 -1.97
C LEU A 74 -4.57 -1.25 -1.73
N LEU A 75 -4.19 -0.92 -0.51
CA LEU A 75 -3.67 0.38 -0.12
C LEU A 75 -2.17 0.23 0.16
N LEU A 76 -1.35 0.99 -0.57
CA LEU A 76 0.08 1.06 -0.34
C LEU A 76 0.40 2.38 0.37
N ARG A 77 1.05 2.31 1.53
CA ARG A 77 1.48 3.48 2.31
C ARG A 77 3.00 3.54 2.35
N VAL A 78 3.56 4.65 1.88
CA VAL A 78 5.00 4.90 1.92
C VAL A 78 5.35 5.67 3.19
N TYR A 79 6.30 5.15 3.94
CA TYR A 79 6.86 5.73 5.15
C TYR A 79 8.32 6.08 4.91
N CYS A 80 8.65 7.29 5.34
CA CYS A 80 9.97 7.84 5.18
C CYS A 80 10.70 7.82 6.51
N ASN A 81 11.83 7.12 6.55
CA ASN A 81 12.60 6.93 7.77
C ASN A 81 13.52 8.12 8.12
N SER A 82 13.48 9.20 7.34
CA SER A 82 14.42 10.31 7.49
C SER A 82 13.86 11.43 8.35
N ASN A 83 14.62 11.85 9.38
CA ASN A 83 14.38 13.08 10.15
C ASN A 83 14.52 14.36 9.30
N ASN A 84 14.93 14.24 8.04
CA ASN A 84 14.90 15.32 7.06
C ASN A 84 14.12 14.85 5.84
N GLY A 85 12.89 15.37 5.74
CA GLY A 85 11.94 15.28 4.64
C GLY A 85 12.29 14.31 3.51
N CYS A 86 11.55 13.19 3.44
CA CYS A 86 11.23 12.70 2.11
C CYS A 86 10.64 13.85 1.31
N LEU A 87 11.34 14.21 0.25
CA LEU A 87 11.08 15.35 -0.59
C LEU A 87 9.70 15.21 -1.24
N ILE A 88 8.66 15.69 -0.55
CA ILE A 88 7.35 16.05 -1.12
C ILE A 88 7.47 17.37 -1.92
N ASN A 89 8.59 17.60 -2.60
CA ASN A 89 8.81 18.85 -3.34
C ASN A 89 8.37 18.78 -4.81
N ASN A 90 7.69 17.72 -5.26
CA ASN A 90 7.23 17.61 -6.65
C ASN A 90 5.73 17.31 -6.78
N CYS A 91 4.93 17.71 -5.80
CA CYS A 91 3.47 17.82 -5.97
C CYS A 91 3.05 19.26 -6.26
N ASP A 92 3.88 20.04 -6.95
CA ASP A 92 3.47 21.30 -7.55
C ASP A 92 3.11 21.03 -9.02
N LEU A 93 1.82 20.78 -9.23
CA LEU A 93 1.18 20.72 -10.53
C LEU A 93 0.71 22.15 -10.84
N ASP A 94 1.60 22.97 -11.40
CA ASP A 94 1.20 24.15 -12.16
C ASP A 94 1.32 23.82 -13.65
N ALA A 95 0.19 23.48 -14.26
CA ALA A 95 -0.16 23.73 -15.66
C ALA A 95 -1.69 23.73 -15.81
#